data_AF-A0A942RKK9-F1
#
_entry.id   AF-A0A942RKK9-F1
#
_cell.length_a   1.000
_cell.length_b   1.000
_cell.length_c   1.000
_cell.angle_alpha   90.00
_cell.angle_beta   90.00
_cell.angle_gamma   90.00
#
_symmetry.space_group_name_H-M   'P 1'
#
loop_
_entity.id
_entity.type
_entity.pdbx_description
1 polymer ?
#
loop_
_entity_poly.entity_id
_entity_poly.type
_entity_poly.pdbx_seq_one_letter_code
_entity_poly.pdbx_strand_id
1 'polypeptide(L)' 'MEGQPFSELLNQMQAGNTYVNVHTKRHPAGEIRGQISHSKKKVRQLDDKSIYKEETRALG' A
#
# COMPACT_ATOMS: atom_id res chain seq x y z
N MET A 1 -0.48 -19.71 -27.98
CA MET A 1 -0.33 -18.64 -26.99
C MET A 1 -0.26 -19.31 -25.64
N GLU A 2 0.94 -19.52 -25.10
CA GLU A 2 1.07 -19.90 -23.69
C GLU A 2 0.69 -18.68 -22.85
N GLY A 3 -0.07 -18.90 -21.78
CA GLY A 3 -0.41 -17.83 -20.85
C GLY A 3 0.84 -17.27 -20.16
N GLN A 4 0.71 -16.09 -19.57
CA GLN A 4 1.75 -15.56 -18.69
C GLN A 4 1.84 -16.40 -17.40
N PRO A 5 3.02 -16.50 -16.78
CA PRO A 5 3.16 -17.18 -15.50
C PRO A 5 2.41 -16.42 -14.40
N PHE A 6 2.02 -17.12 -13.33
CA PHE A 6 1.37 -16.52 -12.17
C PHE A 6 2.20 -15.40 -11.52
N SER A 7 3.53 -15.47 -11.60
CA SER A 7 4.43 -14.41 -11.14
C SER A 7 4.19 -13.08 -11.85
N GLU A 8 3.80 -13.11 -13.13
CA GLU A 8 3.51 -11.88 -13.88
C GLU A 8 2.26 -11.20 -13.36
N LEU A 9 1.24 -11.97 -12.97
CA LEU A 9 0.05 -11.42 -12.30
C LEU A 9 0.41 -10.70 -10.99
N LEU A 10 1.31 -11.29 -10.19
CA LEU A 10 1.78 -10.68 -8.94
C LEU A 10 2.53 -9.36 -9.20
N ASN A 11 3.37 -9.30 -10.24
CA ASN A 11 4.05 -8.08 -10.65
C ASN A 11 3.06 -6.96 -11.01
N GLN A 12 2.01 -7.28 -11.79
CA GLN A 12 0.98 -6.31 -12.17
C GLN A 12 0.18 -5.80 -10.96
N MET A 13 -0.11 -6.67 -9.98
CA MET A 13 -0.73 -6.26 -8.72
C MET A 13 0.16 -5.29 -7.94
N GLN A 14 1.45 -5.59 -7.79
CA GLN A 14 2.40 -4.75 -7.08
C GLN A 14 2.65 -3.40 -7.79
N ALA A 15 2.66 -3.39 -9.12
CA ALA A 15 2.76 -2.19 -9.94
C ALA A 15 1.49 -1.32 -9.88
N GLY A 16 0.39 -1.84 -9.34
CA GLY A 16 -0.88 -1.14 -9.28
C GLY A 16 -1.58 -1.05 -10.64
N ASN A 17 -1.35 -2.01 -11.53
CA ASN A 17 -1.99 -2.11 -12.86
C ASN A 17 -3.25 -2.98 -12.84
N THR A 18 -3.80 -3.24 -11.66
CA THR A 18 -4.96 -4.13 -11.48
C THR A 18 -6.10 -3.37 -10.84
N TYR A 19 -7.33 -3.76 -11.20
CA TYR A 19 -8.55 -3.22 -10.63
C TYR A 19 -9.50 -4.34 -10.26
N VAL A 20 -10.41 -4.05 -9.33
CA VAL A 20 -11.49 -4.95 -8.95
C VAL A 20 -12.82 -4.37 -9.42
N ASN A 21 -13.68 -5.25 -9.95
CA ASN A 21 -15.08 -4.96 -10.20
C ASN A 21 -15.93 -5.79 -9.23
N VAL A 22 -16.84 -5.14 -8.51
CA VAL A 22 -17.70 -5.82 -7.53
C VAL A 22 -19.11 -5.96 -8.09
N HIS A 23 -19.56 -7.21 -8.21
CA HIS A 23 -20.86 -7.57 -8.75
C HIS A 23 -21.83 -7.98 -7.63
N THR A 24 -23.09 -7.58 -7.76
CA THR A 24 -24.18 -8.05 -6.89
C THR A 24 -25.32 -8.63 -7.73
N LYS A 25 -26.23 -9.39 -7.11
CA LYS A 25 -27.44 -9.87 -7.80
C LYS A 25 -28.27 -8.72 -8.39
N ARG A 26 -28.26 -7.55 -7.73
CA ARG A 26 -28.99 -6.35 -8.15
C ARG A 26 -28.25 -5.56 -9.24
N HIS A 27 -26.91 -5.62 -9.23
CA HIS A 27 -26.04 -4.91 -10.15
C HIS A 27 -25.03 -5.86 -10.81
N PRO A 28 -25.47 -6.64 -11.81
CA PRO A 28 -24.64 -7.69 -12.43
C PRO A 28 -23.52 -7.13 -13.32
N ALA A 29 -23.63 -5.91 -13.83
CA ALA A 29 -22.53 -5.25 -14.56
C ALA A 29 -21.42 -4.70 -13.64
N GLY A 30 -21.67 -4.71 -12.33
CA GLY A 30 -20.81 -4.15 -11.29
C GLY A 30 -21.20 -2.73 -10.91
N GLU A 31 -21.20 -2.45 -9.61
CA GLU A 31 -21.63 -1.16 -9.06
C GLU A 31 -20.43 -0.25 -8.74
N ILE A 32 -19.26 -0.83 -8.44
CA ILE A 32 -18.06 -0.11 -7.99
C ILE A 32 -16.82 -0.67 -8.69
N ARG A 33 -15.98 0.24 -9.20
CA ARG A 33 -14.66 -0.04 -9.79
C ARG A 33 -13.58 0.66 -8.97
N GLY A 34 -12.56 -0.08 -8.53
CA GLY A 34 -11.47 0.45 -7.72
C GLY A 34 -10.09 -0.05 -8.14
N GLN A 35 -9.10 0.83 -8.13
CA GLN A 35 -7.69 0.49 -8.40
C GLN A 35 -7.05 -0.12 -7.16
N ILE A 36 -6.30 -1.20 -7.32
CA ILE A 36 -5.49 -1.77 -6.23
C ILE A 36 -4.20 -0.95 -6.11
N SER A 37 -3.96 -0.35 -4.95
CA SER A 37 -2.71 0.35 -4.64
C SER A 37 -2.06 -0.26 -3.40
N HIS A 38 -0.77 -0.59 -3.52
CA HIS A 38 0.04 -1.05 -2.40
C HIS A 38 0.70 0.17 -1.74
N SER A 39 0.00 0.81 -0.80
CA SER A 39 0.64 1.86 0.00
C SER A 39 1.72 1.22 0.87
N LYS A 40 3.00 1.44 0.55
CA LYS A 40 4.05 1.26 1.56
C LYS A 40 3.76 2.30 2.63
N LYS A 41 3.24 1.88 3.79
CA LYS A 41 3.30 2.75 4.97
C LYS A 41 4.77 3.01 5.21
N LYS A 42 5.23 4.21 4.83
CA LYS A 42 6.47 4.75 5.35
C LYS A 42 6.18 4.98 6.82
N VAL A 43 6.42 3.96 7.66
CA VAL A 43 6.56 4.18 9.09
C VAL A 43 7.54 5.33 9.15
N ARG A 44 7.10 6.48 9.66
CA ARG A 44 8.01 7.61 9.88
C ARG A 44 9.09 6.99 10.75
N GLN A 45 10.27 6.81 10.18
CA GLN A 45 11.48 6.54 10.91
C GLN A 45 11.68 7.84 11.69
N LEU A 46 10.96 7.94 12.81
CA LEU A 46 11.21 8.94 13.82
C LEU A 46 12.52 8.44 14.39
N ASP A 47 13.60 9.04 13.90
CA ASP A 47 14.94 8.77 14.38
C ASP A 47 14.92 8.98 15.90
N ASP A 48 14.95 7.88 16.63
CA ASP A 48 14.82 7.71 18.09
C ASP A 48 15.93 8.44 18.90
N LYS A 49 16.69 9.32 18.25
CA LYS A 49 17.87 10.00 18.79
C LYS A 49 17.62 11.46 19.17
N SER A 50 16.45 12.03 18.90
CA SER A 50 16.13 13.42 19.28
C SER A 50 15.66 13.57 20.73
N ILE A 51 15.28 12.48 21.41
CA ILE A 51 14.68 12.52 22.75
C ILE A 51 15.71 12.75 23.86
N TYR A 52 16.99 12.41 23.66
CA TYR A 52 18.02 12.50 24.70
C TYR A 52 18.84 13.80 24.73
N LYS A 53 18.44 14.88 24.04
CA LYS A 53 19.25 16.11 23.96
C LYS A 53 18.78 17.31 24.79
N GLU A 54 17.69 17.19 25.54
CA GLU A 54 17.15 18.31 26.33
C GLU A 54 17.58 18.29 27.82
N GLU A 55 18.14 17.20 28.34
CA GLU A 55 18.40 17.05 29.79
C GLU A 55 19.72 17.66 30.31
N THR A 56 20.63 18.14 29.45
CA THR A 56 21.96 18.65 29.88
C THR A 56 22.05 20.16 30.11
N ARG A 57 20.92 20.90 30.13
CA ARG A 57 20.90 22.36 30.36
C ARG A 57 20.37 22.82 31.71
N ALA A 58 19.99 21.91 32.61
CA ALA A 58 19.39 22.25 33.91
C ALA A 58 20.32 22.08 35.12
N LEU A 59 21.61 21.82 34.93
CA LEU A 59 22.61 21.81 36.00
C LEU A 59 23.68 22.86 35.70
N GLY A 60 23.28 24.12 35.87
CA GLY A 60 24.16 25.27 36.09
C GLY A 60 23.93 25.79 37.49
#